data_AF-A0A0Q6H2M3-F1
#
_entry.id   AF-A0A0Q6H2M3-F1
#
_cell.length_a   1.000
_cell.length_b   1.000
_cell.length_c   1.000
_cell.angle_alpha   90.00
_cell.angle_beta   90.00
_cell.angle_gamma   90.00
#
_symmetry.space_group_name_H-M   'P 1'
#
loop_
_entity.id
_entity.type
_entity.pdbx_description
1 polymer ?
#
loop_
_entity_poly.entity_id
_entity_poly.type
_entity_poly.pdbx_seq_one_letter_code
_entity_poly.pdbx_strand_id
1 'polypeptide(L)' 'MKQWLNEPMLPHHVELCQRVFDTARKARKISADSDANNPVAALVLTLYRHGVWDEAELLKRTLRALDEKS' A
#
# COMPACT_ATOMS: atom_id res chain seq x y z
N MET A 1 12.99 15.91 8.90
CA MET A 1 11.83 14.97 8.95
C MET A 1 10.67 15.66 8.26
N LYS A 2 10.28 15.24 7.03
CA LYS A 2 9.21 15.91 6.28
C LYS A 2 7.85 15.48 6.86
N GLN A 3 7.19 16.40 7.55
CA GLN A 3 5.86 16.23 8.14
C GLN A 3 4.79 16.22 7.04
N TRP A 4 4.41 15.04 6.57
CA TRP A 4 3.26 14.82 5.69
C TRP A 4 1.94 14.79 6.50
N LEU A 5 1.68 15.85 7.26
CA LEU A 5 0.47 15.94 8.08
C LEU A 5 -0.72 16.59 7.37
N ASN A 6 -0.54 17.30 6.23
CA ASN A 6 -1.63 18.05 5.59
C ASN A 6 -1.53 18.25 4.05
N GLU A 7 -0.63 17.56 3.33
CA GLU A 7 -0.60 17.68 1.86
C GLU A 7 -1.64 16.74 1.23
N PRO A 8 -2.54 17.25 0.35
CA PRO A 8 -3.51 16.41 -0.34
C PRO A 8 -2.75 15.37 -1.19
N MET A 9 -3.23 14.13 -1.24
CA MET A 9 -2.66 13.13 -2.13
C MET A 9 -2.78 13.61 -3.57
N LEU A 10 -1.66 14.06 -4.14
CA LEU A 10 -1.53 14.36 -5.55
C LEU A 10 -1.82 13.10 -6.37
N PRO A 11 -2.36 13.23 -7.60
CA PRO A 11 -2.75 12.09 -8.43
C PRO A 11 -1.63 11.05 -8.63
N HIS A 12 -0.37 11.50 -8.74
CA HIS A 12 0.77 10.59 -8.88
C HIS A 12 0.99 9.68 -7.64
N HIS A 13 0.62 10.15 -6.45
CA HIS A 13 0.68 9.34 -5.23
C HIS A 13 -0.41 8.27 -5.22
N VAL A 14 -1.61 8.63 -5.69
CA VAL A 14 -2.73 7.70 -5.82
C VAL A 14 -2.37 6.62 -6.83
N GLU A 15 -1.78 6.97 -7.96
CA GLU A 15 -1.34 6.01 -8.98
C GLU A 15 -0.31 5.02 -8.43
N LEU A 16 0.69 5.49 -7.68
CA LEU A 16 1.69 4.63 -7.05
C LEU A 16 1.07 3.68 -6.02
N CYS A 17 0.24 4.20 -5.11
CA CYS A 17 -0.47 3.38 -4.13
C CYS A 17 -1.38 2.35 -4.81
N GLN A 18 -2.05 2.72 -5.90
CA GLN A 18 -2.93 1.82 -6.65
C GLN A 18 -2.16 0.69 -7.34
N ARG A 19 -0.99 0.97 -7.93
CA ARG A 19 -0.13 -0.06 -8.55
C ARG A 19 0.38 -1.06 -7.53
N VAL A 20 0.83 -0.57 -6.37
CA VAL A 20 1.30 -1.43 -5.29
C VAL A 20 0.15 -2.27 -4.74
N PHE A 21 -1.02 -1.68 -4.55
CA PHE A 21 -2.22 -2.38 -4.12
C PHE A 21 -2.60 -3.52 -5.09
N ASP A 22 -2.69 -3.23 -6.40
CA ASP A 22 -3.05 -4.23 -7.41
C ASP A 22 -2.04 -5.37 -7.46
N THR A 23 -0.75 -5.04 -7.35
CA THR A 23 0.33 -6.04 -7.33
C THR A 23 0.30 -6.90 -6.08
N ALA A 24 0.11 -6.30 -4.89
CA ALA A 24 -0.03 -7.02 -3.64
C ALA A 24 -1.27 -7.93 -3.65
N ARG A 25 -2.39 -7.43 -4.19
CA ARG A 25 -3.63 -8.19 -4.35
C ARG A 25 -3.42 -9.41 -5.25
N LYS A 26 -2.79 -9.23 -6.41
CA LYS A 26 -2.44 -10.32 -7.35
C LYS A 26 -1.50 -11.34 -6.72
N ALA A 27 -0.45 -10.90 -6.03
CA ALA A 27 0.51 -11.78 -5.37
C ALA A 27 -0.15 -12.67 -4.30
N ARG A 28 -1.12 -12.13 -3.57
CA ARG A 28 -1.89 -12.86 -2.55
C ARG A 28 -3.14 -13.57 -3.09
N LYS A 29 -3.42 -13.46 -4.40
CA LYS A 29 -4.64 -13.99 -5.04
C LYS A 29 -5.93 -13.54 -4.34
N ILE A 30 -5.93 -12.32 -3.79
CA ILE A 30 -7.10 -11.75 -3.13
C ILE A 30 -8.11 -11.33 -4.20
N SER A 31 -9.36 -11.79 -4.06
CA SER A 31 -10.42 -11.40 -4.98
C SER A 31 -10.79 -9.93 -4.78
N ALA A 32 -11.24 -9.24 -5.84
CA ALA A 32 -11.65 -7.83 -5.76
C ALA A 32 -12.79 -7.57 -4.79
N ASP A 33 -13.61 -8.60 -4.53
CA ASP A 33 -14.77 -8.56 -3.64
C ASP A 33 -14.43 -8.99 -2.20
N SER A 34 -13.18 -9.38 -1.94
CA SER A 34 -12.78 -9.88 -0.63
C SER A 34 -12.58 -8.75 0.38
N ASP A 35 -13.06 -8.95 1.61
CA ASP A 35 -12.74 -8.10 2.77
C ASP A 35 -11.23 -7.95 3.02
N ALA A 36 -10.41 -8.87 2.52
CA ALA A 36 -8.96 -8.78 2.59
C ALA A 36 -8.38 -7.61 1.79
N ASN A 37 -9.15 -6.94 0.92
CA ASN A 37 -8.71 -5.71 0.24
C ASN A 37 -8.54 -4.53 1.20
N ASN A 38 -9.42 -4.43 2.19
CA ASN A 38 -9.44 -3.31 3.12
C ASN A 38 -8.13 -3.19 3.92
N PRO A 39 -7.61 -4.28 4.55
CA PRO A 39 -6.32 -4.21 5.25
C PRO A 39 -5.13 -4.01 4.32
N VAL A 40 -5.17 -4.50 3.07
CA VAL A 40 -4.09 -4.26 2.08
C VAL A 40 -4.02 -2.78 1.73
N ALA A 41 -5.15 -2.14 1.42
CA ALA A 41 -5.20 -0.71 1.10
C ALA A 41 -4.74 0.14 2.28
N ALA A 42 -5.19 -0.18 3.50
CA ALA A 42 -4.78 0.51 4.72
C ALA A 42 -3.26 0.39 4.96
N LEU A 43 -2.66 -0.77 4.72
CA LEU A 43 -1.22 -0.99 4.84
C LEU A 43 -0.42 -0.15 3.85
N VAL A 44 -0.83 -0.14 2.57
CA VAL A 44 -0.17 0.66 1.53
C VAL A 44 -0.17 2.15 1.90
N LEU A 45 -1.34 2.69 2.30
CA LEU A 45 -1.46 4.09 2.69
C LEU A 45 -0.64 4.41 3.96
N THR A 46 -0.64 3.50 4.93
CA THR A 46 0.13 3.66 6.17
C THR A 46 1.62 3.73 5.87
N LEU A 47 2.16 2.77 5.12
CA LEU A 47 3.57 2.74 4.73
C LEU A 47 3.95 3.97 3.90
N TYR A 48 3.09 4.38 2.98
CA TYR A 48 3.29 5.60 2.20
C TYR A 48 3.42 6.84 3.09
N ARG A 49 2.53 6.99 4.09
CA ARG A 49 2.57 8.07 5.09
C ARG A 49 3.80 8.01 6.00
N HIS A 50 4.35 6.83 6.24
CA HIS A 50 5.61 6.67 6.97
C HIS A 50 6.86 7.07 6.15
N GLY A 51 6.69 7.51 4.90
CA GLY A 51 7.79 7.96 4.04
C GLY A 51 8.33 6.91 3.09
N VAL A 52 7.59 5.81 2.88
CA VAL A 52 7.96 4.78 1.90
C VAL A 52 7.34 5.13 0.55
N TRP A 53 8.11 5.83 -0.29
CA TRP A 53 7.63 6.30 -1.60
C TRP A 53 8.17 5.51 -2.77
N ASP A 54 9.14 4.63 -2.54
CA ASP A 54 9.63 3.71 -3.57
C ASP A 54 8.63 2.56 -3.78
N GLU A 55 8.22 2.34 -5.03
CA GLU A 55 7.18 1.35 -5.38
C GLU A 55 7.58 -0.07 -4.96
N ALA A 56 8.82 -0.47 -5.23
CA ALA A 56 9.31 -1.81 -4.95
C ALA A 56 9.47 -2.04 -3.44
N GLU A 57 9.97 -1.05 -2.71
CA GLU A 57 10.10 -1.14 -1.25
C GLU A 57 8.73 -1.09 -0.55
N LEU A 58 7.79 -0.27 -1.06
CA LEU A 58 6.43 -0.22 -0.57
C LEU A 58 5.74 -1.58 -0.73
N LEU A 59 5.83 -2.17 -1.92
CA LEU A 59 5.31 -3.51 -2.20
C LEU A 59 5.94 -4.58 -1.31
N LYS A 60 7.27 -4.60 -1.20
CA LYS A 60 7.99 -5.57 -0.37
C LYS A 60 7.54 -5.51 1.09
N ARG A 61 7.40 -4.31 1.64
CA ARG A 61 6.92 -4.11 3.03
C ARG A 61 5.46 -4.48 3.19
N THR A 62 4.60 -4.13 2.23
CA THR A 62 3.19 -4.55 2.23
C THR A 62 3.07 -6.07 2.21
N LEU A 63 3.78 -6.76 1.31
CA LEU A 63 3.75 -8.22 1.22
C LEU A 63 4.26 -8.90 2.48
N ARG A 64 5.34 -8.38 3.07
CA ARG A 64 5.89 -8.89 4.34
C ARG A 64 4.90 -8.69 5.50
N ALA A 65 4.29 -7.51 5.62
CA ALA A 65 3.31 -7.23 6.67
C ALA A 65 2.04 -8.08 6.54
N LEU A 66 1.66 -8.45 5.30
CA LEU A 66 0.58 -9.40 5.04
C LEU A 66 0.96 -10.85 5.39
N ASP A 67 2.25 -11.19 5.36
CA ASP A 67 2.74 -12.53 5.70
C ASP A 67 2.74 -12.76 7.21
N GLU A 68 3.19 -11.76 7.97
CA GLU A 68 3.24 -11.82 9.44
C GLU A 68 1.84 -11.83 10.10
N LYS A 69 0.79 -11.48 9.35
CA LYS A 69 -0.60 -11.50 9.83
C LYS A 69 -1.40 -12.75 9.41
N SER A 70 -0.78 -13.66 8.64
CA SER A 70 -1.46 -14.85 8.10
C SER A 70 -1.39 -16.06 9.01
#